data_AF-A0A0N0M7U3-F1
#
_entry.id   AF-A0A0N0M7U3-F1
#
_cell.length_a   1.000
_cell.length_b   1.000
_cell.length_c   1.000
_cell.angle_alpha   90.00
_cell.angle_beta   90.00
_cell.angle_gamma   90.00
#
_symmetry.space_group_name_H-M   'P 1'
#
loop_
_entity.id
_entity.type
_entity.pdbx_description
1 polymer ?
#
loop_
_entity_poly.entity_id
_entity_poly.type
_entity_poly.pdbx_seq_one_letter_code
_entity_poly.pdbx_strand_id
1 'polypeptide(L)' 'MRRDVEATIRSKASESRIVDVHATVEEIRLRHAVPEIRIADMAVIVARLAAQYGCAVELGGQCAEPDSKPAA' A
#
# COMPACT_ATOMS: atom_id res chain seq x y z
N MET A 1 -1.20 5.97 -16.01
CA MET A 1 -0.89 6.05 -14.56
C MET A 1 -2.14 5.93 -13.69
N ARG A 2 -3.03 6.93 -13.56
CA ARG A 2 -4.18 6.87 -12.62
C ARG A 2 -5.08 5.62 -12.74
N ARG A 3 -5.51 5.27 -13.96
CA ARG A 3 -6.33 4.06 -14.20
C ARG A 3 -5.61 2.75 -13.85
N ASP A 4 -4.29 2.74 -13.96
CA ASP A 4 -3.45 1.58 -13.65
C ASP A 4 -3.34 1.38 -12.13
N VAL A 5 -3.13 2.49 -11.39
CA VAL A 5 -3.19 2.53 -9.93
C VAL A 5 -4.55 2.05 -9.42
N GLU A 6 -5.64 2.53 -10.03
CA GLU A 6 -6.99 2.10 -9.68
C GLU A 6 -7.22 0.61 -9.94
N ALA A 7 -6.68 0.06 -11.03
CA ALA A 7 -6.75 -1.37 -11.35
C ALA A 7 -5.95 -2.22 -10.34
N THR A 8 -4.73 -1.80 -9.98
CA THR A 8 -3.91 -2.48 -8.97
C THR A 8 -4.58 -2.49 -7.61
N ILE A 9 -5.13 -1.34 -7.16
CA ILE A 9 -5.83 -1.26 -5.88
C ILE A 9 -7.09 -2.12 -5.90
N ARG A 10 -7.84 -2.13 -7.00
CA ARG A 10 -9.04 -2.98 -7.13
C ARG A 10 -8.70 -4.47 -7.11
N SER A 11 -7.61 -4.88 -7.76
CA SER A 11 -7.11 -6.26 -7.71
C SER A 11 -6.77 -6.64 -6.27
N LYS A 12 -5.93 -5.83 -5.61
CA LYS A 12 -5.55 -6.05 -4.21
C LYS A 12 -6.73 -6.03 -3.25
N ALA A 13 -7.69 -5.13 -3.45
CA ALA A 13 -8.93 -5.06 -2.69
C ALA A 13 -9.81 -6.30 -2.85
N SER A 14 -9.75 -6.92 -4.03
CA SER A 14 -10.49 -8.15 -4.34
C SER A 14 -9.80 -9.39 -3.75
N GLU A 15 -8.48 -9.35 -3.61
CA GLU A 15 -7.66 -10.40 -3.00
C GLU A 15 -7.55 -10.26 -1.47
N SER A 16 -7.66 -9.04 -0.94
CA SER A 16 -7.52 -8.72 0.49
C SER A 16 -8.28 -7.46 0.90
N ARG A 17 -8.87 -7.49 2.09
CA ARG A 17 -9.56 -6.32 2.69
C ARG A 17 -8.60 -5.23 3.19
N ILE A 18 -7.30 -5.52 3.25
CA ILE A 18 -6.26 -4.61 3.71
C ILE A 18 -5.36 -4.29 2.52
N VAL A 19 -5.15 -3.01 2.27
CA VAL A 19 -4.25 -2.51 1.22
C VAL A 19 -3.03 -1.90 1.88
N ASP A 20 -1.87 -2.54 1.70
CA ASP A 20 -0.58 -1.97 2.09
C ASP A 20 -0.20 -0.84 1.12
N VAL A 21 -0.06 0.37 1.66
CA VAL A 21 0.26 1.57 0.89
C VAL A 21 1.68 1.51 0.35
N HIS A 22 2.66 1.14 1.17
CA HIS A 22 4.07 1.17 0.81
C HIS A 22 4.34 0.19 -0.35
N ALA A 23 3.96 -1.07 -0.18
CA ALA A 23 4.10 -2.11 -1.17
C ALA A 23 3.35 -1.78 -2.47
N THR A 24 2.16 -1.16 -2.37
CA THR A 24 1.40 -0.76 -3.57
C THR A 24 2.08 0.39 -4.30
N VAL A 25 2.61 1.39 -3.59
CA VAL A 25 3.35 2.49 -4.20
C VAL A 25 4.66 2.01 -4.84
N GLU A 26 5.41 1.11 -4.19
CA GLU A 26 6.62 0.53 -4.75
C GLU A 26 6.34 -0.27 -6.02
N GLU A 27 5.28 -1.08 -6.04
CA GLU A 27 4.88 -1.84 -7.23
C GLU A 27 4.56 -0.90 -8.40
N ILE A 28 3.84 0.21 -8.12
CA ILE A 28 3.53 1.21 -9.15
C ILE A 28 4.80 1.92 -9.63
N ARG A 29 5.72 2.29 -8.74
CA ARG A 29 6.99 2.92 -9.12
C ARG A 29 7.83 1.99 -10.00
N LEU A 30 7.88 0.69 -9.67
CA LEU A 30 8.60 -0.31 -10.44
C LEU A 30 7.96 -0.50 -11.83
N ARG A 31 6.64 -0.64 -11.90
CA ARG A 31 5.92 -0.83 -13.18
C ARG A 31 6.03 0.35 -14.13
N HIS A 32 6.00 1.58 -13.60
CA HIS A 32 6.01 2.80 -14.42
C HIS A 32 7.40 3.43 -14.55
N ALA A 33 8.42 2.89 -13.87
CA ALA A 33 9.80 3.42 -13.83
C ALA A 33 9.86 4.93 -13.54
N VAL A 34 8.99 5.44 -12.67
CA VAL A 34 8.92 6.88 -12.33
C VAL A 34 9.50 7.14 -10.94
N PRO A 35 10.80 7.49 -10.85
CA PRO A 35 11.46 7.73 -9.56
C PRO A 35 11.00 9.04 -8.90
N GLU A 36 10.52 10.01 -9.68
CA GLU A 36 10.16 11.36 -9.21
C GLU A 36 8.85 11.41 -8.39
N ILE A 37 8.05 10.36 -8.42
CA ILE A 37 6.81 10.35 -7.65
C ILE A 37 7.13 10.17 -6.16
N ARG A 38 6.77 11.18 -5.37
CA ARG A 38 6.88 11.10 -3.92
C ARG A 38 5.91 10.05 -3.39
N ILE A 39 6.42 9.19 -2.51
CA ILE A 39 5.63 8.14 -1.86
C ILE A 39 4.42 8.74 -1.12
N ALA A 40 4.58 9.91 -0.50
CA ALA A 40 3.52 10.61 0.21
C ALA A 40 2.33 11.01 -0.69
N ASP A 41 2.58 11.52 -1.90
CA ASP A 41 1.52 11.91 -2.83
C ASP A 41 0.74 10.67 -3.32
N MET A 42 1.43 9.57 -3.57
CA MET A 42 0.79 8.31 -3.95
C MET A 42 0.07 7.65 -2.77
N ALA A 43 0.58 7.79 -1.56
CA ALA A 43 -0.06 7.27 -0.36
C ALA A 43 -1.45 7.88 -0.16
N VAL A 44 -1.59 9.19 -0.39
CA VAL A 44 -2.89 9.89 -0.33
C VAL A 44 -3.85 9.34 -1.39
N ILE A 45 -3.36 9.10 -2.61
CA ILE A 45 -4.16 8.54 -3.71
C ILE A 45 -4.60 7.11 -3.40
N VAL A 46 -3.69 6.26 -2.92
CA VAL A 46 -3.96 4.86 -2.55
C VAL A 46 -4.96 4.81 -1.40
N ALA A 47 -4.76 5.59 -0.34
CA ALA A 47 -5.64 5.62 0.82
C ALA A 47 -7.05 6.08 0.45
N ARG A 48 -7.18 7.12 -0.39
CA ARG A 48 -8.47 7.61 -0.87
C ARG A 48 -9.19 6.59 -1.75
N LEU A 49 -8.45 5.84 -2.56
CA LEU A 49 -9.03 4.78 -3.40
C LEU A 49 -9.47 3.59 -2.53
N ALA A 50 -8.62 3.12 -1.63
CA ALA A 50 -8.97 2.05 -0.68
C ALA A 50 -10.23 2.40 0.13
N ALA A 51 -10.34 3.63 0.64
CA ALA A 51 -11.54 4.09 1.34
C ALA A 51 -12.80 4.06 0.46
N GLN A 52 -12.70 4.39 -0.83
CA GLN A 52 -13.82 4.30 -1.77
C GLN A 52 -14.26 2.85 -2.05
N TYR A 53 -13.34 1.89 -1.95
CA TYR A 53 -13.64 0.47 -2.10
C TYR A 53 -13.99 -0.21 -0.76
N GLY A 54 -13.99 0.51 0.36
CA GLY A 54 -14.25 -0.04 1.69
C GLY A 54 -13.12 -0.89 2.26
N CYS A 55 -11.90 -0.71 1.75
CA CYS A 55 -10.70 -1.41 2.23
C CYS A 55 -10.03 -0.64 3.37
N ALA A 56 -9.51 -1.38 4.34
CA ALA A 56 -8.61 -0.83 5.35
C ALA A 56 -7.25 -0.55 4.72
N VAL A 57 -6.60 0.52 5.19
CA VAL A 57 -5.31 0.98 4.65
C VAL A 57 -4.24 0.70 5.69
N GLU A 58 -3.22 -0.08 5.31
CA GLU A 58 -2.05 -0.31 6.13
C GLU A 58 -0.92 0.62 5.65
N LEU A 59 -0.56 1.58 6.50
CA LEU A 59 0.55 2.50 6.27
C LEU A 59 1.80 1.88 6.87
N GLY A 60 2.24 0.75 6.32
CA GLY A 60 3.53 0.12 6.61
C GLY A 60 3.96 0.27 8.06
N GLY A 61 3.19 -0.28 8.98
CA GLY A 61 3.74 -0.58 10.29
C GLY A 61 4.79 -1.65 10.04
N GLN A 62 6.06 -1.34 10.24
CA GLN A 62 6.88 -2.34 10.89
C GLN A 62 6.08 -2.70 12.13
N CYS A 63 5.37 -3.83 12.11
CA CYS A 63 5.17 -4.57 13.33
C CYS A 63 6.60 -4.72 13.86
N ALA A 64 6.99 -3.83 14.77
CA ALA A 64 8.00 -4.15 15.73
C ALA A 64 7.48 -5.43 16.34
N GLU A 65 8.06 -6.53 15.87
CA GLU A 65 7.82 -7.86 16.38
C GLU A 65 7.91 -7.69 17.90
N PRO A 66 6.89 -8.05 18.69
CA PRO A 66 7.05 -7.97 20.13
C PRO A 66 8.19 -8.93 20.46
N ASP A 67 9.35 -8.35 20.79
CA ASP A 67 10.56 -9.01 21.25
C ASP A 67 10.18 -10.06 22.29
N SER A 68 9.93 -11.27 21.81
CA SER A 68 9.48 -12.37 22.63
C SER A 68 10.67 -13.25 22.85
N LYS A 69 11.61 -12.76 23.68
CA LYS A 69 12.52 -13.66 24.40
C LYS A 69 13.13 -13.01 25.64
N PRO A 70 12.65 -13.34 26.86
CA PRO A 70 13.56 -13.66 27.93
C PRO A 70 13.98 -15.12 27.78
N ALA A 71 15.28 -15.33 27.56
CA ALA A 71 15.91 -16.64 27.61
C ALA A 71 15.77 -17.23 29.02
N ALA A 72 15.44 -18.52 29.09
CA ALA A 72 15.64 -19.35 30.27
C ALA A 72 17.09 -19.85 30.33
#